data_AF-A0A1V4Z0W2-F1
#
_entry.id   AF-A0A1V4Z0W2-F1
#
_cell.length_a   1.000
_cell.length_b   1.000
_cell.length_c   1.000
_cell.angle_alpha   90.00
_cell.angle_beta   90.00
_cell.angle_gamma   90.00
#
_symmetry.space_group_name_H-M   'P 1'
#
loop_
_entity.id
_entity.type
_entity.pdbx_description
1 polymer ?
#
loop_
_entity_poly.entity_id
_entity_poly.type
_entity_poly.pdbx_seq_one_letter_code
_entity_poly.pdbx_strand_id
1 'polypeptide(L)' 'MAAVRAPQTIVSRHCKILRVAGVIADRRSGKWVNYTLVDRRVIDLLNALKSSA' A
#
# COMPACT_ATOMS: atom_id res chain seq x y z
N MET A 1 -7.42 3.71 -13.96
CA MET A 1 -8.43 2.89 -13.27
C MET A 1 -8.21 3.00 -11.76
N ALA A 2 -9.26 3.21 -10.97
CA ALA A 2 -9.18 3.20 -9.51
C ALA A 2 -9.31 1.76 -9.00
N ALA A 3 -8.27 1.23 -8.37
CA ALA A 3 -8.28 -0.11 -7.80
C ALA A 3 -9.14 -0.21 -6.52
N VAL A 4 -9.38 0.93 -5.86
CA VAL A 4 -10.16 1.01 -4.62
C VAL A 4 -11.34 1.95 -4.86
N ARG A 5 -12.54 1.52 -4.47
CA ARG A 5 -13.77 2.34 -4.53
C ARG A 5 -13.80 3.35 -3.37
N ALA A 6 -12.81 4.24 -3.31
CA ALA A 6 -12.69 5.28 -2.30
C ALA A 6 -12.18 6.60 -2.92
N PRO A 7 -12.54 7.77 -2.35
CA PRO A 7 -11.98 9.05 -2.79
C PRO A 7 -10.46 9.08 -2.67
N GLN A 8 -9.79 9.76 -3.61
CA GLN A 8 -8.33 9.86 -3.62
C GLN A 8 -7.74 10.44 -2.32
N THR A 9 -8.44 11.38 -1.68
CA THR A 9 -8.03 11.98 -0.39
C THR A 9 -7.93 10.93 0.72
N ILE A 10 -8.88 9.99 0.77
CA ILE A 10 -8.88 8.87 1.72
C ILE A 10 -7.76 7.89 1.39
N VAL A 11 -7.58 7.56 0.11
CA VAL A 11 -6.49 6.68 -0.34
C VAL A 11 -5.13 7.26 0.04
N SER A 12 -4.89 8.56 -0.22
CA SER A 12 -3.64 9.23 0.17
C SER A 12 -3.43 9.24 1.69
N ARG A 13 -4.48 9.41 2.49
CA ARG A 13 -4.41 9.32 3.95
C ARG A 13 -3.98 7.93 4.40
N HIS A 14 -4.57 6.88 3.84
CA HIS A 14 -4.19 5.50 4.17
C HIS A 14 -2.74 5.19 3.77
N CYS A 15 -2.31 5.58 2.57
CA CYS A 15 -0.91 5.43 2.16
C CYS A 15 0.05 6.15 3.12
N LYS A 16 -0.31 7.36 3.59
CA LYS A 16 0.51 8.07 4.58
C LYS A 16 0.62 7.30 5.89
N ILE A 17 -0.49 6.77 6.41
CA ILE A 17 -0.52 5.97 7.64
C ILE A 17 0.34 4.71 7.49
N LEU A 18 0.14 3.95 6.41
CA LEU A 18 0.89 2.72 6.14
C LEU A 18 2.39 2.98 5.97
N ARG A 19 2.76 4.13 5.38
CA ARG A 19 4.16 4.53 5.26
C ARG A 19 4.77 4.84 6.62
N VAL A 20 4.07 5.62 7.46
CA VAL A 20 4.53 5.94 8.81
C VAL A 20 4.67 4.68 9.67
N ALA A 21 3.79 3.70 9.47
CA ALA A 21 3.87 2.40 10.12
C ALA A 21 4.99 1.48 9.58
N GLY A 22 5.74 1.90 8.56
CA GLY A 22 6.82 1.10 7.97
C GLY A 22 6.36 -0.07 7.09
N VAL A 23 5.07 -0.13 6.74
CA VAL A 23 4.50 -1.23 5.95
C VAL A 23 4.75 -1.04 4.45
N ILE A 24 4.73 0.22 3.99
CA ILE A 24 4.97 0.59 2.60
C ILE A 24 6.08 1.63 2.48
N ALA A 25 6.76 1.64 1.33
CA ALA A 25 7.67 2.71 0.92
C ALA A 25 7.10 3.43 -0.31
N ASP A 26 7.47 4.70 -0.45
CA ASP A 26 7.14 5.50 -1.62
C ASP A 26 8.35 5.73 -2.53
N ARG A 27 8.11 5.75 -3.84
CA ARG A 27 9.10 6.08 -4.87
C ARG A 27 8.50 7.10 -5.82
N ARG A 28 9.09 8.30 -5.86
CA ARG A 28 8.69 9.33 -6.81
C ARG A 28 9.20 8.98 -8.21
N SER A 29 8.28 9.05 -9.18
CA SER A 29 8.53 8.82 -10.60
C SER A 29 7.93 9.96 -11.39
N GLY A 30 8.67 11.06 -11.50
CA GLY A 30 8.21 12.31 -12.10
C GLY A 30 7.04 12.92 -11.33
N LYS A 31 5.88 13.02 -11.99
CA LYS A 31 4.62 13.53 -11.41
C LYS A 31 3.93 12.52 -10.49
N TRP A 32 4.29 11.24 -10.59
CA TRP A 32 3.62 10.15 -9.87
C TRP A 32 4.42 9.70 -8.65
N VAL A 33 3.72 9.18 -7.65
CA VAL A 33 4.30 8.53 -6.48
C VAL A 33 3.80 7.09 -6.48
N ASN A 34 4.72 6.14 -6.58
CA ASN A 34 4.42 4.72 -6.52
C ASN A 34 4.67 4.21 -5.11
N TYR A 35 3.79 3.33 -4.64
CA TYR A 35 3.94 2.70 -3.32
C TYR A 35 4.23 1.22 -3.49
N THR A 36 5.12 0.68 -2.65
CA THR A 36 5.43 -0.75 -2.59
C THR A 36 5.36 -1.25 -1.15
N LEU A 37 4.95 -2.51 -0.96
CA LEU A 37 5.07 -3.19 0.31
C LEU A 37 6.56 -3.42 0.62
N VAL A 38 6.95 -3.21 1.87
CA VAL A 38 8.34 -3.41 2.34
C VAL A 38 8.43 -4.25 3.60
N ASP A 39 7.37 -4.32 4.43
CA ASP A 39 7.37 -5.21 5.59
C ASP A 39 7.10 -6.65 5.15
N ARG A 40 8.13 -7.49 5.29
CA ARG A 40 8.08 -8.91 4.91
C ARG A 40 7.03 -9.70 5.69
N ARG A 41 6.82 -9.39 6.97
CA ARG A 41 5.81 -10.07 7.80
C ARG A 41 4.40 -9.80 7.29
N VAL A 42 4.15 -8.58 6.83
CA VAL A 42 2.86 -8.20 6.22
C VAL A 42 2.68 -8.89 4.88
N ILE A 43 3.74 -8.98 4.07
CA ILE A 43 3.70 -9.71 2.79
C ILE A 43 3.37 -11.19 3.03
N ASP A 44 4.05 -11.84 3.98
CA ASP A 44 3.84 -13.24 4.32
C ASP A 44 2.41 -13.48 4.83
N LEU A 45 1.90 -12.60 5.71
CA LEU A 45 0.51 -12.64 6.18
C LEU A 45 -0.49 -12.54 5.03
N LEU A 46 -0.31 -11.56 4.12
CA LEU A 46 -1.19 -11.37 2.98
C LEU A 46 -1.16 -12.57 2.03
N ASN A 47 0.01 -13.19 1.85
CA ASN A 47 0.13 -14.41 1.04
C ASN A 47 -0.59 -15.60 1.70
N ALA A 48 -0.48 -15.75 3.02
CA ALA A 48 -1.20 -16.79 3.76
C ALA A 48 -2.73 -16.63 3.65
N LEU A 49 -3.23 -15.39 3.76
CA LEU A 49 -4.65 -15.07 3.60
C LEU A 49 -5.13 -15.36 2.17
N LYS A 50 -4.32 -15.02 1.16
CA LYS A 50 -4.64 -15.28 -0.25
C LYS A 50 -4.66 -16.77 -0.61
N SER A 51 -3.84 -17.59 0.04
CA SER A 51 -3.83 -19.04 -0.18
C SER A 51 -5.02 -19.75 0.46
N SER A 52 -5.73 -19.07 1.37
CA SER A 52 -6.85 -19.62 2.13
C SER A 52 -8.22 -19.22 1.55
N ALA A 53 -8.23 -18.54 0.40
CA ALA A 53 -9.41 -18.11 -0.36
C ALA A 53 -9.42 -18.81 -1.72
#